data_AF-A0A8T6XT58-F1
#
_entry.id   AF-A0A8T6XT58-F1
#
_cell.length_a   1.000
_cell.length_b   1.000
_cell.length_c   1.000
_cell.angle_alpha   90.00
_cell.angle_beta   90.00
_cell.angle_gamma   90.00
#
_symmetry.space_group_name_H-M   'P 1'
#
loop_
_entity.id
_entity.type
_entity.pdbx_description
1 polymer ?
#
loop_
_entity_poly.entity_id
_entity_poly.type
_entity_poly.pdbx_seq_one_letter_code
_entity_poly.pdbx_strand_id
1 'polypeptide(L)'
;PIVRSTSDASYIAFYRGAPTSAITHYAKVTKIEKNLTFAQVFPGGSVAVKRDEKPLKVYRLDKLTELKRRVKKGRNPPVSGPRYTKLATLRKARYLDEVWTPDKEKGKEKAEPKDKAEPEKKGKGKRGKKKDEKPSPPEASAAEDEKGKKRRKRKKRGKSKERPEGESVPTRPSVHYIVDGSNVALEARTFKQGGCLKQIELVMEKLGKTEGSAVTVLVDANLRHHIDRKDDLERMINERRVLQSPAQTDADEFILQTAEAYRSRGQKVIIITNDRYLDYIKKYKPRFDWVKETAKQFMFVFTPDGSEPLEAMITLD
;
A
#
# COMPACT_ATOMS: atom_id res chain seq x y z
N PRO A 1 -30.20 -18.79 -3.52
CA PRO A 1 -29.48 -18.27 -2.33
C PRO A 1 -30.13 -16.96 -1.84
N ILE A 2 -30.75 -16.98 -0.66
CA ILE A 2 -31.35 -15.79 -0.05
C ILE A 2 -30.22 -14.83 0.33
N VAL A 3 -30.29 -13.56 -0.09
CA VAL A 3 -29.31 -12.53 0.29
C VAL A 3 -29.17 -12.53 1.81
N ARG A 4 -27.94 -12.70 2.32
CA ARG A 4 -27.67 -12.56 3.77
C ARG A 4 -28.28 -11.23 4.21
N SER A 5 -29.27 -11.34 5.09
CA SER A 5 -30.19 -10.28 5.49
C SER A 5 -29.45 -9.14 6.19
N THR A 6 -28.92 -8.19 5.43
CA THR A 6 -28.68 -6.86 5.97
C THR A 6 -30.03 -6.30 6.41
N SER A 7 -30.10 -5.71 7.60
CA SER A 7 -31.35 -5.14 8.11
C SER A 7 -31.86 -4.03 7.17
N ASP A 8 -33.18 -3.88 7.11
CA ASP A 8 -33.78 -2.74 6.43
C ASP A 8 -33.42 -1.44 7.16
N ALA A 9 -33.25 -0.36 6.40
CA ALA A 9 -32.80 0.92 6.93
C ALA A 9 -33.63 2.05 6.31
N SER A 10 -34.05 3.01 7.12
CA SER A 10 -34.80 4.18 6.66
C SER A 10 -33.89 5.25 6.05
N TYR A 11 -32.59 5.21 6.35
CA TYR A 11 -31.58 6.13 5.86
C TYR A 11 -30.28 5.39 5.53
N ILE A 12 -29.58 5.85 4.50
CA ILE A 12 -28.24 5.38 4.13
C ILE A 12 -27.27 6.56 4.26
N ALA A 13 -26.14 6.34 4.92
CA ALA A 13 -25.06 7.30 5.05
C ALA A 13 -23.80 6.79 4.33
N PHE A 14 -23.05 7.69 3.71
CA PHE A 14 -21.91 7.35 2.86
C PHE A 14 -20.60 7.68 3.57
N TYR A 15 -19.86 6.64 3.95
CA TYR A 15 -18.50 6.80 4.47
C TYR A 15 -17.49 6.77 3.33
N ARG A 16 -16.75 7.88 3.15
CA ARG A 16 -15.64 7.95 2.20
C ARG A 16 -14.34 7.64 2.94
N GLY A 17 -13.65 6.57 2.54
CA GLY A 17 -12.38 6.11 3.14
C GLY A 17 -11.24 7.10 2.94
N ALA A 18 -10.60 7.13 1.77
CA ALA A 18 -9.58 8.12 1.43
C ALA A 18 -10.08 9.04 0.29
N PRO A 19 -9.63 10.30 0.21
CA PRO A 19 -8.81 11.03 1.18
C PRO A 19 -9.63 11.63 2.34
N THR A 20 -10.96 11.63 2.25
CA THR A 20 -11.82 12.41 3.17
C THR A 20 -11.94 11.78 4.55
N SER A 21 -11.92 10.44 4.66
CA SER A 21 -12.07 9.70 5.92
C SER A 21 -13.24 10.22 6.75
N ALA A 22 -14.41 10.41 6.13
CA ALA A 22 -15.56 11.00 6.79
C ALA A 22 -16.89 10.58 6.18
N ILE A 23 -17.96 10.70 6.97
CA ILE A 23 -19.34 10.73 6.48
C ILE A 23 -19.70 12.20 6.26
N THR A 24 -20.10 12.51 5.04
CA THR A 24 -20.51 13.87 4.65
C THR A 24 -21.95 13.92 4.20
N HIS A 25 -22.49 12.82 3.68
CA HIS A 25 -23.85 12.78 3.12
C HIS A 25 -24.63 11.59 3.65
N TYR A 26 -25.95 11.77 3.68
CA TYR A 26 -26.92 10.71 3.89
C TYR A 26 -28.13 10.94 2.99
N ALA A 27 -28.93 9.90 2.78
CA ALA A 27 -30.17 9.99 2.02
C ALA A 27 -31.26 9.17 2.69
N LYS A 28 -32.50 9.63 2.55
CA LYS A 28 -33.69 8.87 2.95
C LYS A 28 -33.93 7.76 1.94
N VAL A 29 -34.21 6.56 2.43
CA VAL A 29 -34.59 5.42 1.58
C VAL A 29 -36.06 5.56 1.22
N THR A 30 -36.37 5.56 -0.08
CA THR A 30 -37.74 5.63 -0.61
C THR A 30 -38.31 4.25 -0.87
N LYS A 31 -37.48 3.33 -1.37
CA LYS A 31 -37.87 1.96 -1.70
C LYS A 31 -36.69 1.02 -1.46
N ILE A 32 -37.00 -0.17 -0.93
CA ILE A 32 -36.03 -1.27 -0.80
C ILE A 32 -36.48 -2.37 -1.74
N GLU A 33 -35.61 -2.73 -2.67
CA GLU A 33 -35.85 -3.82 -3.62
C GLU A 33 -34.89 -4.97 -3.27
N LYS A 34 -35.43 -6.17 -3.10
CA LYS A 34 -34.66 -7.36 -2.69
C LYS A 34 -34.63 -8.35 -3.85
N ASN A 35 -33.59 -9.18 -3.89
CA ASN A 35 -33.42 -10.24 -4.90
C ASN A 35 -33.32 -9.73 -6.34
N LEU A 36 -32.79 -8.52 -6.54
CA LEU A 36 -32.50 -8.02 -7.89
C LEU A 36 -31.16 -8.54 -8.39
N THR A 37 -31.07 -8.88 -9.66
CA THR A 37 -29.79 -9.20 -10.30
C THR A 37 -29.05 -7.91 -10.67
N PHE A 38 -27.73 -7.97 -10.80
CA PHE A 38 -26.94 -6.80 -11.21
C PHE A 38 -27.43 -6.20 -12.55
N ALA A 39 -27.77 -7.05 -13.52
CA ALA A 39 -28.27 -6.64 -14.82
C ALA A 39 -29.59 -5.85 -14.75
N GLN A 40 -30.49 -6.21 -13.83
CA GLN A 40 -31.74 -5.47 -13.60
C GLN A 40 -31.52 -4.10 -12.98
N VAL A 41 -30.47 -3.93 -12.18
CA VAL A 41 -30.17 -2.67 -11.48
C VAL A 41 -29.40 -1.72 -12.38
N PHE A 42 -28.49 -2.25 -13.20
CA PHE A 42 -27.59 -1.48 -14.07
C PHE A 42 -27.68 -1.98 -15.53
N PRO A 43 -28.78 -1.66 -16.25
CA PRO A 43 -28.90 -2.01 -17.65
C PRO A 43 -27.80 -1.30 -18.45
N GLY A 44 -26.93 -2.06 -19.12
CA GLY A 44 -25.76 -1.54 -19.84
C GLY A 44 -24.44 -1.49 -19.04
N GLY A 45 -24.40 -2.03 -17.82
CA GLY A 45 -23.15 -2.16 -17.06
C GLY A 45 -22.11 -3.03 -17.77
N SER A 46 -20.83 -2.68 -17.63
CA SER A 46 -19.71 -3.38 -18.28
C SER A 46 -19.67 -4.88 -17.90
N VAL A 47 -19.28 -5.72 -18.86
CA VAL A 47 -19.22 -7.19 -18.73
C VAL A 47 -18.36 -7.64 -17.53
N ALA A 48 -17.38 -6.83 -17.13
CA ALA A 48 -16.48 -7.09 -16.01
C ALA A 48 -17.17 -7.21 -14.64
N VAL A 49 -18.34 -6.60 -14.45
CA VAL A 49 -19.09 -6.67 -13.17
C VAL A 49 -20.08 -7.84 -13.13
N LYS A 50 -20.22 -8.61 -14.23
CA LYS A 50 -21.15 -9.74 -14.34
C LYS A 50 -20.74 -11.01 -13.57
N ARG A 51 -19.61 -11.02 -12.85
CA ARG A 51 -19.07 -12.24 -12.21
C ARG A 51 -19.83 -12.73 -10.98
N ASP A 52 -20.76 -11.96 -10.43
CA ASP A 52 -21.60 -12.40 -9.31
C ASP A 52 -23.10 -12.24 -9.66
N GLU A 53 -23.75 -13.33 -10.10
CA GLU A 53 -25.22 -13.44 -10.20
C GLU A 53 -25.91 -13.49 -8.82
N LYS A 54 -25.19 -13.12 -7.76
CA LYS A 54 -25.74 -13.12 -6.41
C LYS A 54 -26.88 -12.09 -6.35
N PRO A 55 -28.04 -12.47 -5.78
CA PRO A 55 -29.12 -11.51 -5.61
C PRO A 55 -28.65 -10.32 -4.78
N LEU A 56 -29.07 -9.13 -5.19
CA LEU A 56 -28.72 -7.85 -4.59
C LEU A 56 -29.90 -7.29 -3.80
N LYS A 57 -29.56 -6.48 -2.80
CA LYS A 57 -30.49 -5.62 -2.10
C LYS A 57 -30.20 -4.18 -2.48
N VAL A 58 -31.16 -3.53 -3.13
CA VAL A 58 -31.03 -2.17 -3.65
C VAL A 58 -31.84 -1.21 -2.80
N TYR A 59 -31.18 -0.14 -2.37
CA TYR A 59 -31.81 0.97 -1.68
C TYR A 59 -32.01 2.09 -2.70
N ARG A 60 -33.26 2.39 -3.05
CA ARG A 60 -33.60 3.60 -3.82
C ARG A 60 -33.62 4.77 -2.84
N LEU A 61 -32.94 5.83 -3.22
CA LEU A 61 -32.71 6.99 -2.38
C LEU A 61 -33.47 8.17 -2.95
N ASP A 62 -33.97 9.05 -2.08
CA ASP A 62 -34.63 10.29 -2.46
C ASP A 62 -33.58 11.32 -2.97
N LYS A 63 -33.11 12.18 -2.07
CA LYS A 63 -32.06 13.18 -2.34
C LYS A 63 -30.90 13.00 -1.38
N LEU A 64 -29.68 13.14 -1.91
CA LEU A 64 -28.46 13.26 -1.12
C LEU A 64 -28.51 14.57 -0.32
N THR A 65 -28.47 14.44 1.00
CA THR A 65 -28.45 15.56 1.94
C THR A 65 -27.09 15.62 2.63
N GLU A 66 -26.43 16.77 2.55
CA GLU A 66 -25.19 17.00 3.27
C GLU A 66 -25.46 17.14 4.78
N LEU A 67 -24.57 16.56 5.58
CA LEU A 67 -24.59 16.75 7.02
C LEU A 67 -24.11 18.17 7.34
N LYS A 68 -24.83 18.87 8.23
CA LYS A 68 -24.39 20.18 8.77
C LYS A 68 -22.95 20.15 9.30
N ARG A 69 -22.51 18.99 9.77
CA ARG A 69 -21.15 18.73 10.23
C ARG A 69 -20.70 17.38 9.73
N ARG A 70 -19.53 17.33 9.09
CA ARG A 70 -18.88 16.08 8.72
C ARG A 70 -18.53 15.24 9.96
N VAL A 71 -18.80 13.94 9.90
CA VAL A 71 -18.38 12.98 10.93
C VAL A 71 -17.04 12.39 10.51
N LYS A 72 -15.96 12.77 11.19
CA LYS A 72 -14.59 12.39 10.82
C LYS A 72 -14.24 11.00 11.34
N LYS A 73 -13.26 10.35 10.69
CA LYS A 73 -12.61 9.15 11.24
C LYS A 73 -12.04 9.49 12.63
N GLY A 74 -12.35 8.61 13.59
CA GLY A 74 -11.78 8.70 14.93
C GLY A 74 -10.43 7.99 15.02
N ARG A 75 -10.10 7.48 16.20
CA ARG A 75 -8.89 6.68 16.47
C ARG A 75 -9.06 5.23 16.02
N ASN A 76 -10.30 4.76 15.89
CA ASN A 76 -10.57 3.38 15.47
C ASN A 76 -10.23 3.15 13.99
N PRO A 77 -9.97 1.88 13.60
CA PRO A 77 -9.74 1.51 12.22
C PRO A 77 -10.92 1.90 11.31
N PRO A 78 -10.70 2.02 9.99
CA PRO A 78 -11.77 2.28 9.04
C PRO A 78 -12.92 1.29 9.19
N VAL A 79 -14.14 1.78 8.98
CA VAL A 79 -15.35 0.95 9.07
C VAL A 79 -15.32 -0.10 7.97
N SER A 80 -15.19 -1.37 8.35
CA SER A 80 -15.31 -2.50 7.43
C SER A 80 -16.77 -2.99 7.41
N GLY A 81 -17.42 -2.90 6.26
CA GLY A 81 -18.77 -3.43 6.03
C GLY A 81 -19.92 -2.55 6.57
N PRO A 82 -21.17 -3.00 6.41
CA PRO A 82 -22.34 -2.25 6.84
C PRO A 82 -22.40 -2.10 8.36
N ARG A 83 -22.70 -0.89 8.83
CA ARG A 83 -22.97 -0.58 10.25
C ARG A 83 -24.26 0.19 10.37
N TYR A 84 -24.93 0.04 11.52
CA TYR A 84 -26.24 0.63 11.78
C TYR A 84 -26.17 1.52 13.01
N THR A 85 -26.87 2.64 12.96
CA THR A 85 -27.00 3.59 14.07
C THR A 85 -28.26 4.43 13.88
N LYS A 86 -28.69 5.15 14.91
CA LYS A 86 -29.79 6.11 14.81
C LYS A 86 -29.31 7.37 14.06
N LEU A 87 -30.11 7.89 13.14
CA LEU A 87 -29.76 9.12 12.39
C LEU A 87 -29.51 10.31 13.33
N ALA A 88 -30.25 10.39 14.44
CA ALA A 88 -30.05 11.42 15.46
C ALA A 88 -28.65 11.35 16.10
N THR A 89 -28.14 10.14 16.35
CA THR A 89 -26.77 9.93 16.84
C THR A 89 -25.76 10.38 15.80
N LEU A 90 -25.92 9.95 14.54
CA LEU A 90 -25.03 10.33 13.45
C LEU A 90 -24.95 11.86 13.26
N ARG A 91 -26.08 12.56 13.35
CA ARG A 91 -26.15 14.03 13.22
C ARG A 91 -25.44 14.78 14.34
N LYS A 92 -25.35 14.19 15.54
CA LYS A 92 -24.68 14.79 16.71
C LYS A 92 -23.19 14.45 16.76
N ALA A 93 -22.80 13.33 16.15
CA ALA A 93 -21.45 12.83 16.20
C ALA A 93 -20.44 13.74 15.50
N ARG A 94 -19.27 13.87 16.10
CA ARG A 94 -18.10 14.54 15.52
C ARG A 94 -17.14 13.54 14.90
N TYR A 95 -17.05 12.37 15.52
CA TYR A 95 -16.17 11.27 15.12
C TYR A 95 -16.95 9.97 14.98
N LEU A 96 -16.46 9.05 14.14
CA LEU A 96 -17.06 7.73 13.97
C LEU A 96 -17.07 6.90 15.27
N ASP A 97 -16.10 7.12 16.16
CA ASP A 97 -16.01 6.44 17.46
C ASP A 97 -17.16 6.81 18.41
N GLU A 98 -17.78 7.97 18.21
CA GLU A 98 -18.98 8.39 18.96
C GLU A 98 -20.24 7.73 18.41
N VAL A 99 -20.20 7.25 17.16
CA VAL A 99 -21.30 6.55 16.50
C VAL A 99 -21.26 5.06 16.80
N TRP A 100 -20.05 4.50 16.86
CA TRP A 100 -19.82 3.09 17.12
C TRP A 100 -18.76 2.94 18.21
N THR A 101 -19.19 2.45 19.36
CA THR A 101 -18.25 1.92 20.34
C THR A 101 -17.67 0.61 19.78
N PRO A 102 -16.34 0.42 19.82
CA PRO A 102 -15.76 -0.86 19.44
C PRO A 102 -16.39 -1.95 20.31
N ASP A 103 -16.72 -3.09 19.70
CA ASP A 103 -17.31 -4.29 20.32
C ASP A 103 -16.37 -4.85 21.43
N LYS A 104 -16.20 -4.13 22.55
CA LYS A 104 -15.45 -4.58 23.72
C LYS A 104 -16.34 -5.34 24.71
N GLU A 105 -17.66 -5.28 24.55
CA GLU A 105 -18.62 -5.84 25.51
C GLU A 105 -19.04 -7.29 25.21
N LYS A 106 -18.85 -7.80 23.98
CA LYS A 106 -19.20 -9.20 23.66
C LYS A 106 -18.29 -10.26 24.31
N GLY A 107 -17.27 -9.86 25.06
CA GLY A 107 -16.36 -10.75 25.77
C GLY A 107 -16.59 -10.87 27.29
N LYS A 108 -17.56 -10.14 27.89
CA LYS A 108 -17.73 -10.10 29.36
C LYS A 108 -19.07 -10.61 29.89
N GLU A 109 -19.99 -11.06 29.03
CA GLU A 109 -21.35 -11.47 29.46
C GLU A 109 -21.54 -13.00 29.60
N LYS A 110 -20.46 -13.74 29.90
CA LYS A 110 -20.56 -15.14 30.37
C LYS A 110 -19.58 -15.41 31.51
N ALA A 111 -19.87 -14.81 32.66
CA ALA A 111 -19.45 -15.34 33.95
C ALA A 111 -20.54 -14.97 34.95
N GLU A 112 -21.63 -15.74 34.96
CA GLU A 112 -22.49 -15.83 36.13
C GLU A 112 -21.64 -16.33 37.31
N PRO A 113 -21.60 -15.63 38.45
CA PRO A 113 -21.00 -16.19 39.65
C PRO A 113 -21.96 -17.24 40.21
N LYS A 114 -21.59 -18.52 40.07
CA LYS A 114 -22.11 -19.59 40.90
C LYS A 114 -21.66 -19.36 42.34
N ASP A 115 -22.65 -19.42 43.24
CA ASP A 115 -22.64 -19.65 44.68
C ASP A 115 -21.29 -19.84 45.39
N LYS A 116 -21.12 -19.09 46.49
CA LYS A 116 -20.50 -19.48 47.77
C LYS A 116 -20.77 -18.34 48.77
N ALA A 117 -21.59 -18.53 49.81
CA ALA A 117 -21.32 -19.28 51.04
C ALA A 117 -20.08 -18.76 51.80
N GLU A 118 -20.31 -18.51 53.09
CA GLU A 118 -19.52 -17.79 54.09
C GLU A 118 -18.04 -18.23 54.27
N PRO A 119 -17.21 -17.38 54.91
CA PRO A 119 -15.81 -17.67 55.17
C PRO A 119 -15.60 -18.31 56.56
N GLU A 120 -14.94 -19.47 56.59
CA GLU A 120 -14.26 -19.94 57.81
C GLU A 120 -12.73 -19.86 57.71
N LYS A 121 -12.18 -19.63 58.90
CA LYS A 121 -10.82 -19.22 59.23
C LYS A 121 -9.80 -20.35 59.17
N LYS A 122 -8.53 -19.90 59.20
CA LYS A 122 -7.30 -20.50 59.77
C LYS A 122 -6.40 -21.25 58.79
N GLY A 123 -5.11 -20.89 58.85
CA GLY A 123 -4.02 -21.73 58.37
C GLY A 123 -2.70 -21.00 58.15
N LYS A 124 -1.98 -20.68 59.23
CA LYS A 124 -0.56 -20.30 59.18
C LYS A 124 0.26 -21.46 58.61
N GLY A 125 1.19 -21.18 57.69
CA GLY A 125 2.18 -22.15 57.21
C GLY A 125 3.42 -21.44 56.67
N LYS A 126 4.52 -21.59 57.39
CA LYS A 126 5.85 -20.98 57.21
C LYS A 126 6.70 -21.78 56.21
N ARG A 127 7.74 -21.11 55.68
CA ARG A 127 9.03 -21.63 55.16
C ARG A 127 9.11 -22.13 53.72
N GLY A 128 10.12 -21.62 53.01
CA GLY A 128 10.72 -22.29 51.85
C GLY A 128 11.55 -21.36 50.98
N LYS A 129 12.87 -21.36 51.19
CA LYS A 129 13.90 -20.55 50.52
C LYS A 129 14.62 -21.44 49.50
N LYS A 130 14.75 -21.01 48.23
CA LYS A 130 15.70 -21.47 47.18
C LYS A 130 15.40 -20.59 45.94
N LYS A 131 16.19 -19.60 45.51
CA LYS A 131 17.59 -19.55 45.05
C LYS A 131 17.92 -20.53 43.92
N ASP A 132 18.63 -19.95 42.95
CA ASP A 132 19.37 -20.55 41.83
C ASP A 132 18.52 -20.78 40.56
N GLU A 133 18.95 -20.48 39.33
CA GLU A 133 20.20 -19.91 38.79
C GLU A 133 19.94 -19.53 37.32
N LYS A 134 20.65 -18.52 36.81
CA LYS A 134 20.75 -18.23 35.37
C LYS A 134 21.70 -19.25 34.73
N PRO A 135 21.44 -19.71 33.49
CA PRO A 135 22.51 -20.21 32.64
C PRO A 135 23.10 -19.06 31.82
N SER A 136 24.40 -18.84 32.04
CA SER A 136 25.31 -18.11 31.15
C SER A 136 25.62 -18.95 29.90
N PRO A 137 26.05 -18.33 28.78
CA PRO A 137 26.40 -19.03 27.54
C PRO A 137 27.78 -19.69 27.62
N PRO A 138 28.06 -20.76 26.84
CA PRO A 138 29.38 -21.37 26.80
C PRO A 138 30.37 -20.57 25.95
N GLU A 139 31.58 -20.46 26.50
CA GLU A 139 32.80 -19.93 25.91
C GLU A 139 33.42 -20.85 24.85
N ALA A 140 34.37 -20.25 24.15
CA ALA A 140 35.14 -20.70 23.01
C ALA A 140 35.95 -21.99 23.20
N SER A 141 36.23 -22.64 22.06
CA SER A 141 37.42 -23.48 21.89
C SER A 141 38.28 -22.91 20.77
N ALA A 142 39.50 -22.50 21.14
CA ALA A 142 40.60 -22.23 20.25
C ALA A 142 41.19 -23.54 19.69
N ALA A 143 41.61 -23.53 18.43
CA ALA A 143 42.65 -24.41 17.93
C ALA A 143 43.52 -23.58 16.97
N GLU A 144 44.77 -23.41 17.37
CA GLU A 144 45.87 -22.83 16.60
C GLU A 144 46.27 -23.80 15.48
N ASP A 145 46.70 -23.26 14.34
CA ASP A 145 47.82 -23.86 13.62
C ASP A 145 48.57 -22.80 12.79
N GLU A 146 49.81 -22.57 13.20
CA GLU A 146 50.82 -21.82 12.47
C GLU A 146 51.27 -22.60 11.22
N LYS A 147 51.47 -21.92 10.09
CA LYS A 147 52.72 -21.97 9.29
C LYS A 147 52.61 -21.14 8.02
N GLY A 148 53.68 -20.38 7.74
CA GLY A 148 54.08 -20.13 6.35
C GLY A 148 54.23 -18.67 5.91
N LYS A 149 55.14 -17.91 6.54
CA LYS A 149 55.76 -16.74 5.92
C LYS A 149 56.42 -17.12 4.59
N LYS A 150 55.89 -16.63 3.45
CA LYS A 150 56.67 -16.45 2.22
C LYS A 150 56.54 -15.02 1.70
N ARG A 151 57.53 -14.21 2.09
CA ARG A 151 57.92 -12.96 1.42
C ARG A 151 58.16 -13.24 -0.07
N ARG A 152 57.36 -12.67 -0.96
CA ARG A 152 57.72 -12.49 -2.37
C ARG A 152 57.96 -11.01 -2.65
N LYS A 153 59.23 -10.67 -2.85
CA LYS A 153 59.70 -9.40 -3.39
C LYS A 153 59.34 -9.30 -4.89
N ARG A 154 58.94 -8.08 -5.27
CA ARG A 154 59.11 -7.41 -6.58
C ARG A 154 58.68 -8.14 -7.86
N LYS A 155 57.75 -7.51 -8.59
CA LYS A 155 58.00 -7.08 -9.97
C LYS A 155 57.13 -5.88 -10.37
N LYS A 156 57.76 -4.70 -10.42
CA LYS A 156 57.32 -3.58 -11.27
C LYS A 156 57.43 -4.04 -12.73
N ARG A 157 56.29 -4.21 -13.40
CA ARG A 157 56.07 -4.15 -14.86
C ARG A 157 54.76 -3.35 -14.98
N GLY A 158 54.70 -2.15 -15.53
CA GLY A 158 55.42 -1.67 -16.71
C GLY A 158 54.78 -2.24 -17.97
N LYS A 159 53.50 -1.91 -18.21
CA LYS A 159 52.94 -1.58 -19.54
C LYS A 159 51.49 -1.13 -19.35
N SER A 160 51.29 0.19 -19.35
CA SER A 160 50.00 0.80 -19.71
C SER A 160 49.63 0.26 -21.08
N LYS A 161 48.65 -0.64 -21.12
CA LYS A 161 48.01 -1.03 -22.36
C LYS A 161 47.18 0.19 -22.75
N GLU A 162 47.66 0.96 -23.72
CA GLU A 162 46.88 2.00 -24.39
C GLU A 162 45.53 1.39 -24.73
N ARG A 163 44.48 1.95 -24.12
CA ARG A 163 43.11 1.65 -24.52
C ARG A 163 42.96 2.11 -25.97
N PRO A 164 42.36 1.32 -26.86
CA PRO A 164 42.08 1.77 -28.20
C PRO A 164 41.29 3.08 -28.12
N GLU A 165 41.88 4.15 -28.67
CA GLU A 165 41.21 5.43 -28.90
C GLU A 165 40.05 5.15 -29.87
N GLY A 166 38.82 5.10 -29.34
CA GLY A 166 37.64 4.79 -30.14
C GLY A 166 36.45 4.25 -29.36
N GLU A 167 36.62 3.75 -28.13
CA GLU A 167 35.47 3.49 -27.26
C GLU A 167 34.95 4.81 -26.72
N SER A 168 33.89 5.33 -27.35
CA SER A 168 33.09 6.43 -26.81
C SER A 168 32.78 6.15 -25.34
N VAL A 169 33.27 7.01 -24.45
CA VAL A 169 32.88 6.96 -23.03
C VAL A 169 31.36 6.98 -23.01
N PRO A 170 30.68 5.99 -22.39
CA PRO A 170 29.22 5.99 -22.35
C PRO A 170 28.79 7.32 -21.72
N THR A 171 28.16 8.16 -22.54
CA THR A 171 27.67 9.45 -22.12
C THR A 171 26.67 9.19 -21.00
N ARG A 172 26.91 9.79 -19.83
CA ARG A 172 25.97 9.64 -18.71
C ARG A 172 24.61 10.14 -19.18
N PRO A 173 23.51 9.47 -18.81
CA PRO A 173 22.19 9.91 -19.20
C PRO A 173 21.96 11.34 -18.70
N SER A 174 21.42 12.18 -19.57
CA SER A 174 21.07 13.57 -19.28
C SER A 174 19.92 13.66 -18.28
N VAL A 175 19.04 12.66 -18.26
CA VAL A 175 17.90 12.54 -17.34
C VAL A 175 17.77 11.10 -16.84
N HIS A 176 17.52 10.93 -15.54
CA HIS A 176 17.19 9.63 -14.95
C HIS A 176 15.75 9.65 -14.43
N TYR A 177 14.89 8.85 -15.05
CA TYR A 177 13.53 8.61 -14.61
C TYR A 177 13.49 7.54 -13.52
N ILE A 178 12.97 7.90 -12.35
CA ILE A 178 12.66 6.97 -11.28
C ILE A 178 11.15 6.74 -11.29
N VAL A 179 10.73 5.53 -11.64
CA VAL A 179 9.32 5.19 -11.80
C VAL A 179 8.83 4.47 -10.55
N ASP A 180 7.76 4.97 -9.95
CA ASP A 180 6.98 4.26 -8.94
C ASP A 180 6.12 3.19 -9.62
N GLY A 181 6.69 2.00 -9.78
CA GLY A 181 6.05 0.89 -10.49
C GLY A 181 4.79 0.38 -9.80
N SER A 182 4.64 0.57 -8.48
CA SER A 182 3.44 0.14 -7.76
C SER A 182 2.27 1.08 -8.03
N ASN A 183 2.53 2.40 -7.97
CA ASN A 183 1.54 3.41 -8.35
C ASN A 183 1.13 3.28 -9.81
N VAL A 184 2.10 3.05 -10.70
CA VAL A 184 1.85 2.79 -12.14
C VAL A 184 1.00 1.55 -12.36
N ALA A 185 1.34 0.42 -11.73
CA ALA A 185 0.59 -0.83 -11.91
C ALA A 185 -0.83 -0.77 -11.33
N LEU A 186 -1.06 0.08 -10.32
CA LEU A 186 -2.35 0.19 -9.65
C LEU A 186 -3.20 1.35 -10.18
N GLU A 187 -2.73 2.11 -11.17
CA GLU A 187 -3.48 3.23 -11.74
C GLU A 187 -4.79 2.75 -12.37
N ALA A 188 -5.89 3.46 -12.06
CA ALA A 188 -7.26 3.07 -12.40
C ALA A 188 -7.68 1.66 -11.93
N ARG A 189 -6.93 1.03 -11.02
CA ARG A 189 -7.21 -0.30 -10.46
C ARG A 189 -7.29 -0.25 -8.94
N THR A 190 -8.14 -1.11 -8.39
CA THR A 190 -8.15 -1.35 -6.94
C THR A 190 -7.15 -2.45 -6.60
N PHE A 191 -6.62 -2.43 -5.38
CA PHE A 191 -5.77 -3.51 -4.89
C PHE A 191 -6.43 -4.90 -4.97
N LYS A 192 -7.77 -4.97 -4.92
CA LYS A 192 -8.54 -6.22 -5.12
C LYS A 192 -8.50 -6.73 -6.55
N GLN A 193 -8.45 -5.83 -7.54
CA GLN A 193 -8.29 -6.19 -8.95
C GLN A 193 -6.85 -6.61 -9.26
N GLY A 194 -5.89 -6.20 -8.41
CA GLY A 194 -4.47 -6.39 -8.64
C GLY A 194 -3.91 -5.37 -9.63
N GLY A 195 -2.60 -5.16 -9.58
CA GLY A 195 -1.90 -4.31 -10.52
C GLY A 195 -1.85 -4.90 -11.93
N CYS A 196 -1.54 -4.06 -12.92
CA CYS A 196 -1.31 -4.44 -14.30
C CYS A 196 0.16 -4.27 -14.70
N LEU A 197 0.85 -5.36 -15.02
CA LEU A 197 2.22 -5.33 -15.49
C LEU A 197 2.34 -4.58 -16.83
N LYS A 198 1.32 -4.66 -17.69
CA LYS A 198 1.31 -3.95 -18.98
C LYS A 198 1.42 -2.43 -18.80
N GLN A 199 0.87 -1.86 -17.73
CA GLN A 199 1.02 -0.43 -17.42
C GLN A 199 2.49 -0.06 -17.15
N ILE A 200 3.21 -0.91 -16.39
CA ILE A 200 4.66 -0.73 -16.17
C ILE A 200 5.42 -0.81 -17.50
N GLU A 201 5.13 -1.82 -18.33
CA GLU A 201 5.76 -2.01 -19.63
C GLU A 201 5.56 -0.79 -20.55
N LEU A 202 4.35 -0.22 -20.59
CA LEU A 202 4.05 0.97 -21.40
C LEU A 202 4.82 2.20 -20.94
N VAL A 203 4.96 2.42 -19.63
CA VAL A 203 5.76 3.54 -19.08
C VAL A 203 7.24 3.33 -19.40
N MET A 204 7.77 2.12 -19.22
CA MET A 204 9.16 1.79 -19.58
C MET A 204 9.44 2.02 -21.06
N GLU A 205 8.52 1.58 -21.93
CA GLU A 205 8.65 1.77 -23.38
C GLU A 205 8.61 3.26 -23.76
N LYS A 206 7.68 4.03 -23.20
CA LYS A 206 7.53 5.46 -23.48
C LYS A 206 8.79 6.24 -23.10
N LEU A 207 9.29 6.01 -21.89
CA LEU A 207 10.49 6.71 -21.38
C LEU A 207 11.77 6.19 -22.02
N GLY A 208 11.86 4.90 -22.34
CA GLY A 208 13.01 4.31 -23.02
C GLY A 208 13.24 4.83 -24.45
N LYS A 209 12.20 5.41 -25.07
CA LYS A 209 12.31 6.11 -26.37
C LYS A 209 12.91 7.52 -26.24
N THR A 210 13.05 8.06 -25.03
CA THR A 210 13.67 9.37 -24.81
C THR A 210 15.20 9.24 -24.87
N GLU A 211 15.81 9.84 -25.90
CA GLU A 211 17.25 9.82 -26.10
C GLU A 211 18.02 10.39 -24.89
N GLY A 212 19.12 9.73 -24.55
CA GLY A 212 19.96 10.15 -23.42
C GLY A 212 19.30 9.98 -22.05
N SER A 213 18.19 9.24 -21.95
CA SER A 213 17.55 8.96 -20.66
C SER A 213 17.90 7.59 -20.09
N ALA A 214 17.82 7.46 -18.78
CA ALA A 214 17.83 6.18 -18.08
C ALA A 214 16.54 6.00 -17.29
N VAL A 215 16.08 4.76 -17.17
CA VAL A 215 14.84 4.43 -16.45
C VAL A 215 15.15 3.40 -15.37
N THR A 216 14.80 3.70 -14.13
CA THR A 216 14.78 2.74 -13.03
C THR A 216 13.35 2.63 -12.52
N VAL A 217 12.77 1.44 -12.62
CA VAL A 217 11.46 1.14 -12.04
C VAL A 217 11.65 0.51 -10.67
N LEU A 218 10.98 1.07 -9.66
CA LEU A 218 10.96 0.57 -8.29
C LEU A 218 9.56 0.04 -7.95
N VAL A 219 9.43 -1.15 -7.36
CA VAL A 219 8.15 -1.72 -6.94
C VAL A 219 8.17 -2.12 -5.46
N ASP A 220 7.02 -2.00 -4.80
CA ASP A 220 6.81 -2.51 -3.45
C ASP A 220 6.95 -4.04 -3.45
N ALA A 221 7.56 -4.59 -2.40
CA ALA A 221 7.70 -6.03 -2.21
C ALA A 221 6.34 -6.77 -2.23
N ASN A 222 5.25 -6.11 -1.85
CA ASN A 222 3.91 -6.68 -1.85
C ASN A 222 3.28 -6.74 -3.24
N LEU A 223 3.74 -5.93 -4.21
CA LEU A 223 3.14 -5.87 -5.55
C LEU A 223 3.18 -7.24 -6.26
N ARG A 224 4.25 -8.01 -6.10
CA ARG A 224 4.40 -9.35 -6.69
C ARG A 224 3.29 -10.34 -6.29
N HIS A 225 2.66 -10.13 -5.14
CA HIS A 225 1.56 -10.97 -4.67
C HIS A 225 0.20 -10.51 -5.23
N HIS A 226 0.14 -9.27 -5.74
CA HIS A 226 -1.08 -8.57 -6.10
C HIS A 226 -0.99 -7.89 -7.47
N ILE A 227 -0.40 -8.58 -8.45
CA ILE A 227 -0.32 -8.12 -9.85
C ILE A 227 -0.77 -9.25 -10.79
N ASP A 228 -1.26 -8.90 -11.98
CA ASP A 228 -1.34 -9.85 -13.09
C ASP A 228 0.07 -10.30 -13.55
N ARG A 229 0.14 -11.38 -14.34
CA ARG A 229 1.40 -11.87 -14.92
C ARG A 229 2.57 -11.93 -13.91
N LYS A 230 2.34 -12.48 -12.71
CA LYS A 230 3.28 -12.48 -11.59
C LYS A 230 4.67 -13.02 -11.96
N ASP A 231 4.70 -14.12 -12.71
CA ASP A 231 5.96 -14.77 -13.13
C ASP A 231 6.78 -13.86 -14.05
N ASP A 232 6.12 -13.00 -14.83
CA ASP A 232 6.80 -12.02 -15.67
C ASP A 232 7.39 -10.88 -14.84
N LEU A 233 6.68 -10.40 -13.81
CA LEU A 233 7.24 -9.41 -12.89
C LEU A 233 8.45 -10.00 -12.15
N GLU A 234 8.35 -11.22 -11.65
CA GLU A 234 9.47 -11.92 -10.97
C GLU A 234 10.67 -12.07 -11.90
N ARG A 235 10.45 -12.43 -13.17
CA ARG A 235 11.52 -12.45 -14.17
C ARG A 235 12.15 -11.07 -14.36
N MET A 236 11.35 -10.00 -14.50
CA MET A 236 11.87 -8.63 -14.63
C MET A 236 12.67 -8.17 -13.40
N ILE A 237 12.31 -8.63 -12.21
CA ILE A 237 13.06 -8.39 -10.97
C ILE A 237 14.40 -9.13 -11.00
N ASN A 238 14.40 -10.41 -11.34
CA ASN A 238 15.61 -11.24 -11.43
C ASN A 238 16.60 -10.72 -12.48
N GLU A 239 16.08 -10.21 -13.60
CA GLU A 239 16.84 -9.56 -14.67
C GLU A 239 17.28 -8.12 -14.33
N ARG A 240 16.90 -7.59 -13.16
CA ARG A 240 17.15 -6.20 -12.71
C ARG A 240 16.57 -5.13 -13.65
N ARG A 241 15.57 -5.48 -14.45
CA ARG A 241 14.80 -4.54 -15.27
C ARG A 241 13.81 -3.73 -14.42
N VAL A 242 13.32 -4.36 -13.35
CA VAL A 242 12.55 -3.75 -12.27
C VAL A 242 13.30 -4.03 -10.97
N LEU A 243 13.34 -3.07 -10.06
CA LEU A 243 13.95 -3.26 -8.74
C LEU A 243 12.86 -3.31 -7.68
N GLN A 244 12.96 -4.27 -6.79
CA GLN A 244 12.04 -4.39 -5.66
C GLN A 244 12.60 -3.63 -4.44
N SER A 245 11.75 -2.85 -3.78
CA SER A 245 12.06 -2.26 -2.47
C SER A 245 12.32 -3.36 -1.45
N PRO A 246 13.29 -3.21 -0.53
CA PRO A 246 13.58 -4.23 0.47
C PRO A 246 12.33 -4.57 1.30
N ALA A 247 12.25 -5.83 1.75
CA ALA A 247 11.16 -6.25 2.63
C ALA A 247 11.10 -5.36 3.88
N GLN A 248 9.88 -5.10 4.37
CA GLN A 248 9.62 -4.27 5.55
C GLN A 248 10.12 -2.81 5.46
N THR A 249 10.47 -2.36 4.26
CA THR A 249 10.79 -0.96 3.99
C THR A 249 9.58 -0.30 3.36
N ASP A 250 9.33 0.96 3.72
CA ASP A 250 8.32 1.76 3.05
C ASP A 250 8.77 2.08 1.62
N ALA A 251 7.97 1.65 0.63
CA ALA A 251 8.32 1.79 -0.78
C ALA A 251 8.46 3.27 -1.19
N ASP A 252 7.60 4.15 -0.65
CA ASP A 252 7.65 5.59 -0.93
C ASP A 252 8.97 6.18 -0.44
N GLU A 253 9.37 5.84 0.80
CA GLU A 253 10.64 6.30 1.36
C GLU A 253 11.82 5.79 0.54
N PHE A 254 11.80 4.52 0.11
CA PHE A 254 12.86 3.93 -0.70
C PHE A 254 12.98 4.59 -2.09
N ILE A 255 11.85 4.93 -2.72
CA ILE A 255 11.83 5.66 -3.99
C ILE A 255 12.48 7.03 -3.82
N LEU A 256 12.09 7.79 -2.79
CA LEU A 256 12.62 9.13 -2.52
C LEU A 256 14.12 9.10 -2.21
N GLN A 257 14.57 8.14 -1.39
CA GLN A 257 15.99 7.96 -1.08
C GLN A 257 16.81 7.57 -2.32
N THR A 258 16.27 6.71 -3.18
CA THR A 258 16.92 6.30 -4.44
C THR A 258 17.05 7.50 -5.38
N ALA A 259 15.97 8.29 -5.53
CA ALA A 259 15.97 9.48 -6.36
C ALA A 259 16.95 10.55 -5.83
N GLU A 260 17.00 10.77 -4.51
CA GLU A 260 17.97 11.65 -3.86
C GLU A 260 19.42 11.18 -4.09
N ALA A 261 19.68 9.87 -4.01
CA ALA A 261 21.01 9.32 -4.23
C ALA A 261 21.53 9.61 -5.66
N TYR A 262 20.70 9.47 -6.69
CA TYR A 262 21.07 9.85 -8.06
C TYR A 262 21.25 11.36 -8.21
N ARG A 263 20.35 12.16 -7.63
CA ARG A 263 20.44 13.63 -7.66
C ARG A 263 21.73 14.13 -6.98
N SER A 264 22.13 13.54 -5.86
CA SER A 264 23.36 13.90 -5.13
C SER A 264 24.63 13.66 -5.95
N ARG A 265 24.57 12.83 -7.00
CA ARG A 265 25.66 12.57 -7.94
C ARG A 265 25.65 13.51 -9.15
N GLY A 266 24.81 14.55 -9.11
CA GLY A 266 24.69 15.56 -10.17
C GLY A 266 23.80 15.14 -11.35
N GLN A 267 23.00 14.08 -11.22
CA GLN A 267 22.07 13.69 -12.28
C GLN A 267 20.75 14.46 -12.17
N LYS A 268 20.19 14.86 -13.30
CA LYS A 268 18.81 15.37 -13.36
C LYS A 268 17.86 14.19 -13.17
N VAL A 269 17.07 14.22 -12.10
CA VAL A 269 16.14 13.14 -11.74
C VAL A 269 14.71 13.63 -11.92
N ILE A 270 13.88 12.79 -12.54
CA ILE A 270 12.43 12.97 -12.66
C ILE A 270 11.76 11.76 -12.04
N ILE A 271 10.79 11.98 -11.15
CA ILE A 271 10.04 10.88 -10.51
C ILE A 271 8.72 10.73 -11.26
N ILE A 272 8.41 9.53 -11.75
CA ILE A 272 7.14 9.23 -12.41
C ILE A 272 6.21 8.59 -11.39
N THR A 273 5.22 9.34 -10.92
CA THR A 273 4.20 8.89 -9.97
C THR A 273 2.98 9.81 -10.01
N ASN A 274 1.80 9.29 -9.66
CA ASN A 274 0.63 10.10 -9.33
C ASN A 274 0.53 10.42 -7.84
N ASP A 275 1.36 9.81 -6.99
CA ASP A 275 1.47 10.20 -5.58
C ASP A 275 2.19 11.56 -5.44
N ARG A 276 1.72 12.35 -4.49
CA ARG A 276 2.28 13.67 -4.18
C ARG A 276 3.33 13.63 -3.08
N TYR A 277 3.51 12.48 -2.41
CA TYR A 277 4.42 12.27 -1.28
C TYR A 277 4.31 13.33 -0.17
N LEU A 278 3.11 13.90 0.04
CA LEU A 278 2.94 15.07 0.91
C LEU A 278 3.34 14.78 2.36
N ASP A 279 3.08 13.58 2.86
CA ASP A 279 3.45 13.17 4.21
C ASP A 279 4.97 13.11 4.39
N TYR A 280 5.68 12.57 3.40
CA TYR A 280 7.15 12.52 3.37
C TYR A 280 7.78 13.90 3.26
N ILE A 281 7.27 14.72 2.35
CA ILE A 281 7.76 16.09 2.16
C ILE A 281 7.56 16.89 3.45
N LYS A 282 6.41 16.76 4.10
CA LYS A 282 6.13 17.45 5.36
C LYS A 282 7.01 16.94 6.50
N LYS A 283 7.19 15.62 6.62
CA LYS A 283 7.95 14.97 7.70
C LYS A 283 9.45 15.30 7.62
N TYR A 284 10.00 15.33 6.41
CA TYR A 284 11.46 15.43 6.19
C TYR A 284 11.88 16.75 5.54
N LYS A 285 11.05 17.80 5.58
CA LYS A 285 11.42 19.13 5.06
C LYS A 285 12.73 19.64 5.72
N PRO A 286 13.70 20.21 4.97
CA PRO A 286 13.66 20.55 3.53
C PRO A 286 14.15 19.44 2.58
N ARG A 287 14.57 18.28 3.09
CA ARG A 287 15.24 17.21 2.34
C ARG A 287 14.52 16.81 1.04
N PHE A 288 13.19 16.67 1.09
CA PHE A 288 12.38 16.24 -0.05
C PHE A 288 11.53 17.35 -0.68
N ASP A 289 11.75 18.63 -0.36
CA ASP A 289 10.91 19.72 -0.91
C ASP A 289 10.99 19.81 -2.45
N TRP A 290 12.15 19.47 -3.03
CA TRP A 290 12.43 19.45 -4.47
C TRP A 290 11.59 18.44 -5.27
N VAL A 291 10.99 17.46 -4.60
CA VAL A 291 10.12 16.44 -5.24
C VAL A 291 8.93 17.11 -5.93
N LYS A 292 8.43 18.22 -5.38
CA LYS A 292 7.31 18.99 -5.94
C LYS A 292 7.55 19.49 -7.36
N GLU A 293 8.81 19.71 -7.73
CA GLU A 293 9.21 20.26 -9.03
C GLU A 293 9.64 19.18 -10.01
N THR A 294 9.89 17.96 -9.53
CA THR A 294 10.49 16.87 -10.30
C THR A 294 9.58 15.65 -10.44
N ALA A 295 8.54 15.54 -9.63
CA ALA A 295 7.50 14.54 -9.81
C ALA A 295 6.61 14.90 -11.02
N LYS A 296 6.51 13.98 -11.97
CA LYS A 296 5.66 14.10 -13.16
C LYS A 296 4.58 13.02 -13.10
N GLN A 297 3.37 13.45 -13.44
CA GLN A 297 2.18 12.61 -13.42
C GLN A 297 2.04 11.85 -14.73
N PHE A 298 1.24 10.80 -14.69
CA PHE A 298 0.93 10.00 -15.85
C PHE A 298 -0.54 9.62 -15.88
N MET A 299 -1.02 9.26 -17.06
CA MET A 299 -2.32 8.66 -17.25
C MET A 299 -2.26 7.63 -18.37
N PHE A 300 -3.23 6.73 -18.39
CA PHE A 300 -3.34 5.72 -19.43
C PHE A 300 -4.54 5.99 -20.32
N VAL A 301 -4.35 5.79 -21.62
CA VAL A 301 -5.45 5.61 -22.56
C VAL A 301 -5.82 4.14 -22.54
N PHE A 302 -7.10 3.84 -22.36
CA PHE A 302 -7.63 2.47 -22.32
C PHE A 302 -8.47 2.18 -23.56
N THR A 303 -8.71 0.89 -23.82
CA THR A 303 -9.72 0.44 -24.77
C THR A 303 -11.11 1.03 -24.43
N PRO A 304 -12.05 1.13 -25.40
CA PRO A 304 -13.38 1.71 -25.15
C PRO A 304 -14.18 1.04 -24.03
N ASP A 305 -13.93 -0.26 -23.77
CA ASP A 305 -14.54 -1.02 -22.68
C ASP A 305 -13.78 -0.89 -21.34
N GLY A 306 -12.67 -0.16 -21.32
CA GLY A 306 -11.83 0.12 -20.15
C GLY A 306 -11.02 -1.08 -19.64
N SER A 307 -10.94 -2.17 -20.42
CA SER A 307 -10.33 -3.42 -19.97
C SER A 307 -8.81 -3.43 -20.09
N GLU A 308 -8.25 -2.81 -21.14
CA GLU A 308 -6.82 -2.89 -21.45
C GLU A 308 -6.18 -1.50 -21.63
N PRO A 309 -5.01 -1.25 -21.03
CA PRO A 309 -4.24 -0.05 -21.28
C PRO A 309 -3.54 -0.12 -22.65
N LEU A 310 -3.69 0.94 -23.44
CA LEU A 310 -3.15 1.05 -24.80
C LEU A 310 -1.88 1.92 -24.85
N GLU A 311 -1.90 3.06 -24.16
CA GLU A 311 -0.79 4.02 -24.18
C GLU A 311 -0.62 4.70 -22.81
N ALA A 312 0.64 4.95 -22.43
CA ALA A 312 0.99 5.83 -21.32
C ALA A 312 1.22 7.27 -21.81
N MET A 313 0.47 8.21 -21.25
CA MET A 313 0.69 9.65 -21.40
C MET A 313 1.38 10.18 -20.14
N ILE A 314 2.54 10.82 -20.29
CA ILE A 314 3.36 11.31 -19.19
C ILE A 314 3.55 12.82 -19.39
N THR A 315 3.34 13.62 -18.35
CA THR A 315 3.52 15.08 -18.41
C THR A 315 5.00 15.43 -18.30
N LEU A 316 5.73 15.31 -19.40
CA LEU A 316 7.18 15.55 -19.40
C LEU A 316 7.55 17.04 -19.38
N ASP A 317 6.61 17.94 -19.69
CA ASP A 317 6.82 19.39 -19.76
C ASP A 317 5.84 20.12 -18.84
#